data_AF-A0A965G2B3-F1
#
_entry.id   AF-A0A965G2B3-F1
#
_cell.length_a   1.000
_cell.length_b   1.000
_cell.length_c   1.000
_cell.angle_alpha   90.00
_cell.angle_beta   90.00
_cell.angle_gamma   90.00
#
_symmetry.space_group_name_H-M   'P 1'
#
loop_
_entity.id
_entity.type
_entity.pdbx_description
1 polymer ?
#
loop_
_entity_poly.entity_id
_entity_poly.type
_entity_poly.pdbx_seq_one_letter_code
_entity_poly.pdbx_strand_id
1 'polypeptide(L)' 'MSQRPLGFGIWGTGMIAEFHAKALAEIAGVKLVAAYNRSPAKGREFAAKHGIAFAETPEALLANPDVDIV' A
#
# COMPACT_ATOMS: atom_id res chain seq x y z
N MET A 1 -9.42 24.29 1.49
CA MET A 1 -9.74 22.93 1.01
C MET A 1 -9.05 21.94 1.93
N SER A 2 -9.82 21.17 2.69
CA SER A 2 -9.27 20.05 3.47
C SER A 2 -8.74 19.03 2.47
N GLN A 3 -7.41 18.98 2.33
CA GLN A 3 -6.78 17.99 1.45
C GLN A 3 -6.98 16.61 2.08
N ARG A 4 -7.60 15.69 1.35
CA ARG A 4 -7.73 14.29 1.79
C ARG A 4 -6.33 13.69 2.00
N PRO A 5 -6.16 12.74 2.93
CA PRO A 5 -4.89 12.04 3.06
C PRO A 5 -4.46 11.40 1.74
N LEU A 6 -3.19 11.52 1.38
CA LEU A 6 -2.62 10.88 0.19
C LEU A 6 -2.54 9.38 0.42
N GLY A 7 -3.09 8.60 -0.50
CA GLY A 7 -3.03 7.16 -0.43
C GLY A 7 -1.78 6.60 -1.10
N PHE A 8 -1.06 5.76 -0.38
CA PHE A 8 0.13 5.08 -0.87
C PHE A 8 -0.17 3.62 -1.17
N GLY A 9 0.25 3.18 -2.35
CA GLY A 9 0.40 1.78 -2.72
C GLY A 9 1.84 1.32 -2.47
N ILE A 10 2.05 0.05 -2.13
CA ILE A 10 3.39 -0.55 -2.10
C ILE A 10 3.52 -1.56 -3.23
N TRP A 11 4.52 -1.37 -4.09
CA TRP A 11 4.93 -2.36 -5.08
C TRP A 11 6.06 -3.23 -4.53
N GLY A 12 5.72 -4.45 -4.13
CA GLY A 12 6.64 -5.45 -3.60
C GLY A 12 6.68 -5.45 -2.08
N THR A 13 6.24 -6.55 -1.48
CA THR A 13 6.13 -6.71 -0.03
C THR A 13 7.36 -7.43 0.55
N GLY A 14 8.55 -6.89 0.25
CA GLY A 14 9.84 -7.42 0.72
C GLY A 14 10.23 -6.90 2.11
N MET A 15 11.47 -7.18 2.53
CA MET A 15 11.99 -6.78 3.85
C MET A 15 11.82 -5.28 4.14
N ILE A 16 12.01 -4.44 3.12
CA ILE A 16 11.96 -2.98 3.25
C ILE A 16 10.52 -2.42 3.22
N ALA A 17 9.53 -3.19 2.77
CA ALA A 17 8.13 -2.76 2.71
C ALA A 17 7.55 -2.48 4.11
N GLU A 18 7.96 -3.26 5.11
CA GLU A 18 7.58 -3.06 6.51
C GLU A 18 8.08 -1.72 7.08
N PHE A 19 9.29 -1.30 6.68
CA PHE A 19 9.83 -0.01 7.08
C PHE A 19 9.06 1.14 6.43
N HIS A 20 8.69 1.00 5.15
CA HIS A 20 7.86 1.99 4.46
C HIS A 20 6.47 2.10 5.10
N ALA A 21 5.82 0.97 5.39
CA ALA A 21 4.51 0.98 6.04
C ALA A 21 4.53 1.69 7.41
N LYS A 22 5.57 1.44 8.22
CA LYS A 22 5.75 2.12 9.51
C LYS A 22 6.01 3.61 9.35
N ALA A 23 6.92 3.99 8.45
CA ALA A 23 7.24 5.40 8.19
C ALA A 23 6.00 6.16 7.69
N LEU A 24 5.22 5.56 6.78
CA LEU A 24 3.97 6.15 6.28
C LEU A 24 2.92 6.33 7.39
N ALA A 25 2.87 5.41 8.37
CA ALA A 25 1.96 5.54 9.51
C ALA A 25 2.31 6.71 10.45
N GLU A 26 3.57 7.17 10.45
CA GLU A 26 4.03 8.31 11.27
C GLU A 26 3.87 9.66 10.56
N ILE A 27 3.65 9.66 9.25
CA ILE A 27 3.49 10.88 8.46
C ILE A 27 2.02 11.33 8.50
N ALA A 28 1.77 12.54 9.00
CA ALA A 28 0.44 13.13 8.98
C ALA A 28 0.00 13.43 7.53
N GLY A 29 -1.25 13.10 7.20
CA GLY A 29 -1.82 13.40 5.88
C GLY A 29 -1.52 12.36 4.80
N VAL A 30 -1.02 11.18 5.16
CA VAL A 30 -0.89 10.04 4.25
C VAL A 30 -1.52 8.79 4.86
N LYS A 31 -1.86 7.81 4.03
CA LYS A 31 -2.32 6.49 4.48
C LYS A 31 -1.81 5.42 3.52
N LEU A 32 -1.41 4.26 4.03
CA LEU A 32 -1.16 3.08 3.19
C LEU A 32 -2.51 2.45 2.82
N VAL A 33 -2.78 2.21 1.54
CA VAL A 33 -4.10 1.79 1.05
C VAL A 33 -4.10 0.45 0.36
N ALA A 34 -3.00 0.12 -0.30
CA ALA A 34 -2.91 -1.09 -1.10
C ALA A 34 -1.46 -1.58 -1.22
N ALA A 35 -1.30 -2.86 -1.53
CA ALA A 35 -0.03 -3.44 -1.89
C ALA A 35 -0.17 -4.45 -3.02
N TYR A 36 0.85 -4.54 -3.86
CA TYR A 36 1.01 -5.56 -4.88
C TYR A 36 2.29 -6.35 -4.62
N ASN A 37 2.31 -7.63 -4.96
CA ASN A 37 3.53 -8.41 -4.98
C ASN A 37 3.44 -9.55 -6.00
N ARG A 38 4.57 -9.87 -6.65
CA ARG A 38 4.66 -11.00 -7.60
C ARG A 38 4.35 -12.35 -6.94
N SER A 39 4.58 -12.48 -5.63
CA SER A 39 4.19 -13.67 -4.85
C SER A 39 2.93 -13.35 -4.05
N PRO A 40 1.72 -13.74 -4.52
CA PRO A 40 0.46 -13.34 -3.90
C PRO A 40 0.34 -13.74 -2.43
N ALA A 41 0.85 -14.92 -2.05
CA ALA A 41 0.83 -15.37 -0.66
C ALA A 41 1.49 -14.36 0.30
N LYS A 42 2.71 -13.90 -0.02
CA LYS A 42 3.42 -12.89 0.77
C LYS A 42 2.74 -11.53 0.74
N GLY A 43 2.17 -11.17 -0.41
CA GLY A 43 1.47 -9.91 -0.58
C GLY A 43 0.18 -9.83 0.25
N ARG A 44 -0.62 -10.91 0.24
CA ARG A 44 -1.83 -11.02 1.05
C ARG A 44 -1.54 -11.02 2.55
N GLU A 45 -0.46 -11.68 2.98
CA GLU A 45 -0.02 -11.65 4.38
C GLU A 45 0.32 -10.23 4.84
N PHE A 46 1.10 -9.50 4.04
CA PHE A 46 1.42 -8.10 4.30
C PHE A 46 0.17 -7.21 4.32
N ALA A 47 -0.71 -7.39 3.32
CA ALA A 47 -1.94 -6.61 3.23
C ALA A 47 -2.86 -6.85 4.44
N ALA A 48 -3.01 -8.10 4.87
CA ALA A 48 -3.77 -8.47 6.06
C ALA A 48 -3.15 -7.87 7.34
N LYS A 49 -1.82 -7.89 7.46
CA LYS A 49 -1.11 -7.34 8.61
C LYS A 49 -1.31 -5.82 8.78
N HIS A 50 -1.36 -5.09 7.66
CA HIS A 50 -1.54 -3.63 7.65
C HIS A 50 -3.00 -3.21 7.46
N GLY A 51 -3.93 -4.15 7.25
CA GLY A 51 -5.35 -3.86 7.04
C GLY A 51 -5.66 -3.14 5.73
N ILE A 52 -4.88 -3.41 4.68
CA ILE A 52 -4.94 -2.73 3.37
C ILE A 52 -5.42 -3.67 2.27
N ALA A 53 -5.77 -3.13 1.10
CA ALA A 53 -6.14 -3.93 -0.05
C ALA A 53 -4.92 -4.64 -0.66
N PHE A 54 -5.08 -5.90 -1.06
CA PHE A 54 -4.10 -6.57 -1.90
C PHE A 54 -4.54 -6.50 -3.37
N ALA A 55 -3.66 -5.98 -4.22
CA ALA A 55 -3.84 -6.01 -5.66
C ALA A 55 -3.24 -7.31 -6.23
N GLU A 56 -4.03 -8.07 -6.98
CA GLU A 56 -3.59 -9.34 -7.59
C GLU A 56 -2.69 -9.11 -8.81
N THR A 57 -2.81 -7.95 -9.47
CA THR A 57 -1.97 -7.55 -10.59
C THR A 57 -1.43 -6.12 -10.38
N PRO A 58 -0.33 -5.74 -11.04
CA PRO A 58 0.16 -4.37 -10.95
C PRO A 58 -0.85 -3.35 -11.48
N GLU A 59 -1.59 -3.69 -12.53
CA GLU A 59 -2.62 -2.83 -13.12
C GLU A 59 -3.76 -2.59 -12.12
N ALA A 60 -4.12 -3.60 -11.32
CA ALA A 60 -5.13 -3.45 -10.27
C ALA A 60 -4.67 -2.49 -9.15
N LEU A 61 -3.37 -2.44 -8.85
CA LEU A 61 -2.82 -1.45 -7.90
C LEU A 61 -2.93 -0.04 -8.48
N LEU A 62 -2.51 0.15 -9.74
CA LEU A 62 -2.51 1.45 -10.41
C LEU A 62 -3.91 1.97 -10.74
N ALA A 63 -4.88 1.09 -10.94
CA ALA A 63 -6.27 1.45 -11.19
C ALA A 63 -7.07 1.76 -9.90
N ASN A 64 -6.47 1.57 -8.72
CA ASN A 64 -7.15 1.81 -7.46
C ASN A 64 -7.31 3.33 -7.23
N PRO A 65 -8.55 3.86 -7.13
CA PRO A 65 -8.78 5.30 -6.97
C PRO A 65 -8.30 5.86 -5.62
N ASP A 66 -8.04 4.99 -4.64
CA ASP A 66 -7.48 5.39 -3.35
C ASP A 66 -5.94 5.50 -3.41
N VAL A 67 -5.28 5.02 -4.45
CA VAL A 67 -3.81 5.09 -4.61
C VAL A 67 -3.44 6.35 -5.38
N ASP A 68 -2.74 7.27 -4.71
CA ASP A 68 -2.18 8.48 -5.31
C ASP A 68 -0.70 8.32 -5.68
N ILE A 69 0.04 7.48 -4.92
CA ILE A 69 1.50 7.29 -5.01
C ILE A 69 1.84 5.80 -4.85
N VAL A 70 2.85 5.28 -5.58
CA VAL A 70 3.35 3.88 -5.49
C VAL A 70 4.86 3.85 -5.29
#